data_AF-A0A7K2MM64-F1
#
_entry.id   AF-A0A7K2MM64-F1
#
_cell.length_a   1.000
_cell.length_b   1.000
_cell.length_c   1.000
_cell.angle_alpha   90.00
_cell.angle_beta   90.00
_cell.angle_gamma   90.00
#
_symmetry.space_group_name_H-M   'P 1'
#
loop_
_entity.id
_entity.type
_entity.pdbx_description
1 polymer ?
#
loop_
_entity_poly.entity_id
_entity_poly.type
_entity_poly.pdbx_seq_one_letter_code
_entity_poly.pdbx_strand_id
1 'polypeptide(L)'
;MTPRPDEQARTELRDLVAKASKRRDEEHERIETEFWQEIDRLQKRYHGAQQDIADALDVKRNQILRQTKRYRSAGQDAVTD
;
A
#
# COMPACT_ATOMS: atom_id res chain seq x y z
N MET A 1 18.76 -29.26 23.00
CA MET A 1 18.91 -27.93 22.36
C MET A 1 19.72 -28.12 21.09
N THR A 2 19.20 -27.73 19.95
CA THR A 2 19.96 -27.74 18.69
C THR A 2 20.97 -26.59 18.74
N PRO A 3 22.27 -26.82 18.43
CA PRO A 3 23.26 -25.76 18.43
C PRO A 3 22.87 -24.67 17.43
N ARG A 4 23.30 -23.42 17.70
CA ARG A 4 23.06 -22.33 16.76
C ARG A 4 23.77 -22.64 15.44
N PRO A 5 23.12 -22.34 14.29
CA PRO A 5 23.73 -22.52 12.98
C PRO A 5 24.98 -21.65 12.80
N ASP A 6 25.86 -22.08 11.91
CA ASP A 6 27.07 -21.34 11.55
C ASP A 6 26.74 -19.95 10.95
N GLU A 7 27.76 -19.12 10.74
CA GLU A 7 27.55 -17.76 10.22
C GLU A 7 27.00 -17.76 8.78
N GLN A 8 27.25 -18.81 8.00
CA GLN A 8 26.77 -18.91 6.62
C GLN A 8 25.26 -19.11 6.60
N ALA A 9 24.74 -20.08 7.36
CA ALA A 9 23.30 -20.31 7.49
C ALA A 9 22.57 -19.11 8.14
N ARG A 10 23.24 -18.36 9.04
CA ARG A 10 22.68 -17.11 9.58
C ARG A 10 22.63 -15.98 8.56
N THR A 11 23.61 -15.91 7.66
CA THR A 11 23.64 -14.90 6.58
C THR A 11 22.58 -15.22 5.53
N GLU A 12 22.47 -16.46 5.10
CA GLU A 12 21.42 -16.91 4.17
C GLU A 12 20.01 -16.62 4.72
N LEU A 13 19.77 -16.89 6.01
CA LEU A 13 18.50 -16.55 6.64
C LEU A 13 18.19 -15.05 6.59
N ARG A 14 19.18 -14.18 6.86
CA ARG A 14 19.01 -12.73 6.78
C ARG A 14 18.65 -12.29 5.35
N ASP A 15 19.31 -12.86 4.34
CA ASP A 15 19.04 -12.53 2.94
C ASP A 15 17.63 -12.97 2.51
N LEU A 16 17.20 -14.15 2.94
CA LEU A 16 15.84 -14.64 2.71
C LEU A 16 14.78 -13.77 3.40
N VAL A 17 15.04 -13.34 4.63
CA VAL A 17 14.16 -12.41 5.36
C VAL A 17 14.12 -11.05 4.66
N ALA A 18 15.26 -10.52 4.21
CA ALA A 18 15.31 -9.25 3.50
C ALA A 18 14.50 -9.31 2.19
N LYS A 19 14.62 -10.41 1.43
CA LYS A 19 13.84 -10.65 0.22
C LYS A 19 12.34 -10.74 0.51
N ALA A 20 11.96 -11.46 1.57
CA ALA A 20 10.56 -11.58 1.97
C ALA A 20 9.97 -10.24 2.43
N SER A 21 10.74 -9.45 3.20
CA SER A 21 10.32 -8.10 3.63
C SER A 21 10.14 -7.19 2.43
N LYS A 22 11.12 -7.14 1.52
CA LYS A 22 11.05 -6.32 0.31
C LYS A 22 9.79 -6.65 -0.51
N ARG A 23 9.50 -7.93 -0.73
CA ARG A 23 8.29 -8.35 -1.45
C ARG A 23 7.01 -7.91 -0.72
N ARG A 24 6.96 -8.04 0.61
CA ARG A 24 5.81 -7.59 1.39
C ARG A 24 5.59 -6.08 1.23
N ASP A 25 6.66 -5.31 1.28
CA ASP A 25 6.60 -3.86 1.24
C ASP A 25 6.17 -3.37 -0.17
N GLU A 26 6.70 -3.99 -1.23
CA GLU A 26 6.29 -3.75 -2.63
C GLU A 26 4.81 -4.11 -2.87
N GLU A 27 4.38 -5.27 -2.37
CA GLU A 27 3.00 -5.72 -2.50
C GLU A 27 2.03 -4.80 -1.76
N HIS A 28 2.40 -4.38 -0.54
CA HIS A 28 1.61 -3.44 0.26
C HIS A 28 1.48 -2.09 -0.46
N GLU A 29 2.55 -1.58 -1.04
CA GLU A 29 2.51 -0.33 -1.82
C GLU A 29 1.60 -0.43 -3.04
N ARG A 30 1.64 -1.56 -3.77
CA ARG A 30 0.75 -1.81 -4.90
C ARG A 30 -0.71 -1.85 -4.46
N ILE A 31 -1.03 -2.64 -3.44
CA ILE A 31 -2.40 -2.79 -2.92
C ILE A 31 -2.94 -1.43 -2.45
N GLU A 32 -2.14 -0.67 -1.71
CA GLU A 32 -2.53 0.66 -1.22
C GLU A 32 -2.79 1.63 -2.38
N THR A 33 -1.96 1.58 -3.43
CA THR A 33 -2.13 2.40 -4.63
C THR A 33 -3.41 2.05 -5.38
N GLU A 34 -3.65 0.76 -5.64
CA GLU A 34 -4.86 0.29 -6.32
C GLU A 34 -6.12 0.67 -5.54
N PHE A 35 -6.09 0.49 -4.22
CA PHE A 35 -7.17 0.87 -3.32
C PHE A 35 -7.53 2.35 -3.47
N TRP A 36 -6.56 3.26 -3.31
CA TRP A 36 -6.86 4.70 -3.36
C TRP A 36 -7.23 5.20 -4.77
N GLN A 37 -6.75 4.56 -5.82
CA GLN A 37 -7.19 4.84 -7.18
C GLN A 37 -8.65 4.45 -7.40
N GLU A 38 -9.08 3.32 -6.87
CA GLU A 38 -10.48 2.91 -6.96
C GLU A 38 -11.39 3.83 -6.13
N ILE A 39 -10.95 4.21 -4.92
CA ILE A 39 -11.66 5.23 -4.12
C ILE A 39 -11.77 6.57 -4.86
N ASP A 40 -10.76 6.98 -5.63
CA ASP A 40 -10.83 8.21 -6.45
C ASP A 40 -11.91 8.14 -7.55
N ARG A 41 -12.21 6.95 -8.06
CA ARG A 41 -13.30 6.72 -9.02
C ARG A 41 -14.65 6.68 -8.29
N LEU A 42 -14.73 5.99 -7.16
CA LEU A 42 -15.96 5.83 -6.38
C LEU A 42 -16.48 7.15 -5.80
N GLN A 43 -15.61 8.03 -5.33
CA GLN A 43 -16.03 9.31 -4.74
C GLN A 43 -16.71 10.27 -5.73
N LYS A 44 -16.64 9.99 -7.04
CA LYS A 44 -17.26 10.79 -8.12
C LYS A 44 -18.63 10.27 -8.55
N ARG A 45 -19.11 9.15 -7.98
CA ARG A 45 -20.35 8.47 -8.40
C ARG A 45 -21.62 9.28 -8.14
N TYR A 46 -21.67 10.02 -7.04
CA TYR A 46 -22.79 10.89 -6.68
C TYR A 46 -22.34 11.98 -5.71
N HIS A 47 -23.16 13.04 -5.58
CA HIS A 47 -22.91 14.09 -4.61
C HIS A 47 -23.04 13.56 -3.18
N GLY A 48 -21.96 13.61 -2.40
CA GLY A 48 -21.91 13.08 -1.03
C GLY A 48 -21.11 11.78 -0.90
N ALA A 49 -20.78 11.09 -2.00
CA ALA A 49 -20.06 9.80 -1.96
C ALA A 49 -18.74 9.85 -1.18
N GLN A 50 -18.04 10.99 -1.18
CA GLN A 50 -16.82 11.16 -0.39
C GLN A 50 -17.06 11.05 1.13
N GLN A 51 -18.21 11.52 1.64
CA GLN A 51 -18.56 11.38 3.05
C GLN A 51 -18.93 9.94 3.37
N ASP A 52 -19.76 9.31 2.54
CA ASP A 52 -20.20 7.93 2.74
C ASP A 52 -19.02 6.94 2.70
N ILE A 53 -18.04 7.17 1.83
CA ILE A 53 -16.77 6.42 1.82
C ILE A 53 -15.98 6.65 3.11
N ALA A 54 -15.92 7.90 3.59
CA ALA A 54 -15.21 8.21 4.83
C ALA A 54 -15.84 7.49 6.03
N ASP A 55 -17.17 7.46 6.08
CA ASP A 55 -17.93 6.76 7.12
C ASP A 55 -17.74 5.24 7.02
N ALA A 56 -17.74 4.67 5.81
CA ALA A 56 -17.50 3.24 5.58
C ALA A 56 -16.08 2.78 5.95
N LEU A 57 -15.09 3.67 5.82
CA LEU A 57 -13.70 3.40 6.16
C LEU A 57 -13.33 3.82 7.59
N ASP A 58 -14.26 4.39 8.35
CA ASP A 58 -14.03 4.99 9.67
C ASP A 58 -12.88 6.00 9.68
N VAL A 59 -12.87 6.90 8.68
CA VAL A 59 -11.87 7.96 8.55
C VAL A 59 -12.53 9.31 8.30
N LYS A 60 -11.73 10.38 8.39
CA LYS A 60 -12.24 11.73 8.11
C LYS A 60 -12.41 11.94 6.61
N ARG A 61 -13.46 12.64 6.19
CA ARG A 61 -13.67 13.05 4.78
C ARG A 61 -12.44 13.72 4.13
N ASN A 62 -11.72 14.56 4.89
CA ASN A 62 -10.49 15.20 4.42
C ASN A 62 -9.34 14.22 4.18
N GLN A 63 -9.32 13.09 4.89
CA GLN A 63 -8.35 12.02 4.66
C GLN A 63 -8.55 11.38 3.30
N ILE A 64 -9.81 11.11 2.91
CA ILE A 64 -10.14 10.62 1.56
C ILE A 64 -9.55 11.54 0.50
N LEU A 65 -9.84 12.85 0.58
CA LEU A 65 -9.35 13.83 -0.39
C LEU A 65 -7.81 13.84 -0.50
N ARG A 66 -7.10 13.79 0.64
CA ARG A 66 -5.64 13.80 0.65
C ARG A 66 -5.06 12.54 0.04
N GLN A 67 -5.59 11.37 0.42
CA GLN A 67 -5.06 10.10 -0.06
C GLN A 67 -5.35 9.90 -1.54
N THR A 68 -6.57 10.14 -2.00
CA THR A 68 -6.89 10.02 -3.44
C THR A 68 -6.06 10.99 -4.28
N LYS A 69 -5.75 12.19 -3.76
CA LYS A 69 -4.84 13.14 -4.44
C LYS A 69 -3.40 12.61 -4.49
N ARG A 70 -2.88 12.06 -3.39
CA ARG A 70 -1.53 11.48 -3.30
C ARG A 70 -1.33 10.35 -4.31
N TYR A 71 -2.27 9.40 -4.35
CA TYR A 71 -2.15 8.20 -5.19
C TYR A 71 -2.58 8.41 -6.64
N ARG A 72 -3.30 9.51 -6.95
CA ARG A 72 -3.56 9.92 -8.35
C ARG A 72 -2.27 10.27 -9.09
N SER A 73 -1.36 11.00 -8.43
CA SER A 73 -0.06 11.36 -9.02
C SER A 73 0.89 10.17 -9.11
N ALA A 74 0.92 9.31 -8.08
CA ALA A 74 1.75 8.10 -8.10
C ALA A 74 1.42 7.13 -9.26
N GLY A 75 0.15 7.08 -9.70
CA GLY A 75 -0.26 6.29 -10.86
C GLY A 75 0.14 6.87 -12.22
N GLN A 76 0.46 8.18 -12.30
CA GLN A 76 0.93 8.80 -13.54
C GLN A 76 2.43 8.58 -13.76
N ASP A 77 3.21 8.56 -12.68
CA ASP A 77 4.65 8.30 -12.74
C ASP A 77 4.96 6.82 -13.05
N ALA A 78 4.08 5.88 -12.68
CA ALA A 78 4.26 4.44 -12.92
C ALA A 78 3.97 3.98 -14.37
N VAL A 79 3.37 4.83 -15.21
CA VAL A 79 3.04 4.51 -16.63
C VAL A 79 4.06 5.11 -17.60
N THR A 80 5.07 5.81 -17.08
CA THR A 80 6.09 6.49 -17.88
C THR A 80 7.48 5.92 -17.61
N ASP A 81 7.67 4.63 -17.87
CA ASP A 81 9.00 4.00 -18.08
C ASP A 81 8.86 2.83 -19.08
#